data_AF-A0A921JVJ7-F1
#
_entry.id   AF-A0A921JVJ7-F1
#
_cell.length_a   1.000
_cell.length_b   1.000
_cell.length_c   1.000
_cell.angle_alpha   90.00
_cell.angle_beta   90.00
_cell.angle_gamma   90.00
#
_symmetry.space_group_name_H-M   'P 1'
#
loop_
_entity.id
_entity.type
_entity.pdbx_description
1 polymer ?
#
loop_
_entity_poly.entity_id
_entity_poly.type
_entity_poly.pdbx_seq_one_letter_code
_entity_poly.pdbx_strand_id
1 'polypeptide(L)'
;MAANANYDSKEYLEGVDRYWRAANYLSVGQLFLRDNPLLKRDLTSDDVKIKPIGHWGTIVSQNFIYAHLNRVIQKYDLNMFYIEGSG
;
A
#
# COMPACT_ATOMS: atom_id res chain seq x y z
N MET A 1 -5.64 7.22 24.16
CA MET A 1 -5.77 8.58 23.58
C MET A 1 -4.53 8.84 22.74
N ALA A 2 -4.63 8.73 21.42
CA ALA A 2 -3.53 9.11 20.54
C ALA A 2 -3.26 10.61 20.71
N ALA A 3 -2.01 10.96 21.00
CA ALA A 3 -1.57 12.33 21.21
C ALA A 3 -1.87 13.21 19.99
N ASN A 4 -2.38 14.43 20.22
CA ASN A 4 -2.39 15.69 19.43
C ASN A 4 -1.81 15.71 17.99
N ALA A 5 -1.99 14.67 17.17
CA ALA A 5 -1.50 14.64 15.81
C ALA A 5 -2.45 15.45 14.93
N ASN A 6 -1.91 16.41 14.17
CA ASN A 6 -2.68 17.07 13.12
C ASN A 6 -2.74 16.14 11.89
N TYR A 7 -3.77 15.31 11.84
CA TYR A 7 -4.03 14.37 10.75
C TYR A 7 -4.27 15.04 9.39
N ASP A 8 -4.55 16.34 9.35
CA ASP A 8 -4.77 17.13 8.13
C ASP A 8 -3.52 17.93 7.72
N SER A 9 -2.44 17.87 8.50
CA SER A 9 -1.17 18.52 8.15
C SER A 9 -0.55 17.92 6.90
N LYS A 10 0.16 18.74 6.13
CA LYS A 10 0.91 18.29 4.94
C LYS A 10 1.86 17.13 5.29
N GLU A 11 2.63 17.26 6.38
CA GLU A 11 3.55 16.24 6.88
C GLU A 11 2.86 14.89 7.12
N TYR A 12 1.67 14.90 7.75
CA TYR A 12 0.91 13.68 7.98
C TYR A 12 0.42 13.06 6.67
N LEU A 13 -0.09 13.89 5.75
CA LEU A 13 -0.56 13.42 4.44
C LEU A 13 0.57 12.88 3.56
N GLU A 14 1.79 13.42 3.68
CA GLU A 14 2.99 12.83 3.06
C GLU A 14 3.28 11.44 3.65
N GLY A 15 3.01 11.21 4.94
CA GLY A 15 3.06 9.88 5.54
C GLY A 15 2.04 8.90 4.94
N VAL A 16 0.81 9.36 4.69
CA VAL A 16 -0.24 8.57 4.03
C VAL A 16 0.15 8.24 2.59
N ASP A 17 0.70 9.21 1.85
CA ASP A 17 1.24 8.98 0.50
C ASP A 17 2.38 7.95 0.50
N ARG A 18 3.33 8.05 1.45
CA ARG A 18 4.39 7.05 1.61
C ARG A 18 3.84 5.66 1.88
N TYR A 19 2.82 5.53 2.73
CA TYR A 19 2.15 4.24 2.98
C TYR A 19 1.51 3.69 1.70
N TRP A 20 0.75 4.53 0.98
CA TRP A 20 0.10 4.13 -0.26
C TRP A 20 1.10 3.67 -1.32
N ARG A 21 2.20 4.40 -1.50
CA ARG A 21 3.28 4.04 -2.43
C ARG A 21 4.00 2.77 -2.02
N ALA A 22 4.27 2.58 -0.73
CA ALA A 22 4.87 1.35 -0.21
C ALA A 22 3.96 0.15 -0.46
N ALA A 23 2.65 0.27 -0.20
CA ALA A 23 1.68 -0.78 -0.49
C ALA A 23 1.65 -1.11 -1.99
N ASN A 24 1.58 -0.10 -2.87
CA ASN A 24 1.62 -0.31 -4.33
C ASN A 24 2.91 -0.98 -4.79
N TYR A 25 4.06 -0.59 -4.26
CA TYR A 25 5.35 -1.19 -4.57
C TYR A 25 5.37 -2.67 -4.22
N LEU A 26 4.91 -3.02 -3.01
CA LEU A 26 4.79 -4.40 -2.58
C LEU A 26 3.81 -5.19 -3.45
N SER A 27 2.68 -4.60 -3.86
CA SER A 27 1.72 -5.28 -4.73
C SER A 27 2.32 -5.61 -6.11
N VAL A 28 3.07 -4.68 -6.71
CA VAL A 28 3.82 -4.97 -7.96
C VAL A 28 4.86 -6.07 -7.72
N GLY A 29 5.60 -6.00 -6.62
CA GLY A 29 6.55 -7.05 -6.23
C GLY A 29 5.87 -8.42 -6.12
N GLN A 30 4.72 -8.50 -5.47
CA GLN A 30 3.95 -9.74 -5.34
C GLN A 30 3.42 -10.25 -6.68
N LEU A 31 3.00 -9.38 -7.59
CA LEU A 31 2.50 -9.77 -8.91
C LEU A 31 3.63 -10.31 -9.81
N PHE A 32 4.77 -9.63 -9.83
CA PHE A 32 5.78 -9.84 -10.87
C PHE A 32 7.08 -10.46 -10.40
N LEU A 33 7.53 -10.23 -9.16
CA LEU A 33 8.87 -10.62 -8.71
C LEU A 33 8.86 -11.97 -7.97
N ARG A 34 9.91 -12.76 -8.19
CA ARG A 34 10.24 -13.97 -7.44
C ARG A 34 11.52 -13.81 -6.60
N ASP A 35 12.35 -12.82 -6.90
CA ASP A 35 13.54 -12.45 -6.14
C ASP A 35 13.82 -10.93 -6.27
N ASN A 36 14.77 -10.41 -5.51
CA ASN A 36 15.22 -9.02 -5.51
C ASN A 36 14.09 -7.98 -5.30
N PRO A 37 13.16 -8.18 -4.32
CA PRO A 37 11.98 -7.34 -4.18
C PRO A 37 12.25 -5.90 -3.74
N LEU A 38 13.49 -5.60 -3.31
CA LEU A 38 13.93 -4.26 -2.91
C LEU A 38 14.95 -3.66 -3.89
N LEU A 39 15.20 -4.31 -5.04
CA LEU A 39 16.15 -3.87 -6.05
C LEU A 39 17.54 -3.54 -5.47
N LYS A 40 18.06 -4.41 -4.60
CA LYS A 40 19.41 -4.25 -4.00
C LYS A 40 20.53 -4.44 -5.01
N ARG A 41 20.20 -5.04 -6.16
CA ARG A 41 21.00 -5.16 -7.37
C ARG A 41 20.11 -4.80 -8.57
N ASP A 42 20.73 -4.51 -9.70
CA ASP A 42 20.00 -4.27 -10.95
C ASP A 42 19.04 -5.43 -11.27
N LEU A 43 17.87 -5.08 -11.80
CA LEU A 43 16.83 -6.04 -12.11
C LEU A 43 17.23 -6.88 -13.34
N THR A 44 17.07 -8.18 -13.22
CA THR A 44 17.32 -9.14 -14.29
C THR A 44 16.05 -9.92 -14.64
N SER A 45 16.02 -10.59 -15.79
CA SER A 45 14.90 -11.49 -16.14
C SER A 45 14.70 -12.59 -15.10
N ASP A 46 15.78 -13.01 -14.43
CA ASP A 46 15.73 -14.03 -13.39
C ASP A 46 15.01 -13.58 -12.12
N ASP A 47 14.79 -12.28 -11.93
CA ASP A 47 14.04 -11.76 -10.78
C ASP A 47 12.52 -11.81 -11.00
N VAL A 48 12.08 -11.96 -12.25
CA VAL A 48 10.67 -11.95 -12.64
C VAL A 48 10.10 -13.37 -12.63
N LYS A 49 8.86 -13.52 -12.18
CA LYS A 49 8.11 -14.79 -12.24
C LYS A 49 7.97 -15.25 -13.69
N ILE A 50 8.14 -16.55 -13.92
CA ILE A 50 7.94 -17.17 -15.24
C ILE A 50 6.48 -17.04 -15.71
N LYS A 51 5.54 -17.08 -14.76
CA LYS A 51 4.10 -16.92 -15.00
C LYS A 51 3.51 -15.93 -13.98
N PRO A 52 3.60 -14.62 -14.22
CA PRO A 52 2.95 -13.62 -13.38
C PRO A 52 1.43 -13.82 -13.42
N ILE A 53 0.80 -13.91 -12.26
CA ILE A 53 -0.66 -14.08 -12.12
C ILE A 53 -1.17 -13.13 -11.04
N GLY A 54 -2.38 -12.60 -11.25
CA GLY A 54 -3.07 -11.69 -10.34
C GLY A 54 -3.72 -10.53 -11.09
N HIS A 55 -4.37 -9.64 -10.33
CA HIS A 55 -5.08 -8.49 -10.88
C HIS A 55 -4.40 -7.21 -10.42
N TRP A 56 -4.17 -6.26 -11.34
CA TRP A 56 -3.59 -4.96 -10.99
C TRP A 56 -4.66 -3.85 -10.88
N GLY A 57 -5.69 -3.91 -11.72
CA GLY A 57 -6.57 -2.77 -12.00
C GLY A 57 -7.21 -2.12 -10.77
N THR A 58 -7.58 -2.90 -9.75
CA THR A 58 -8.25 -2.40 -8.54
C THR A 58 -7.30 -2.13 -7.37
N ILE A 59 -6.11 -2.74 -7.37
CA ILE A 59 -5.15 -2.70 -6.25
C ILE A 59 -4.78 -1.27 -5.87
N VAL A 60 -4.44 -0.43 -6.85
CA VAL A 60 -3.93 0.94 -6.58
C VAL A 60 -4.97 1.78 -5.86
N SER A 61 -6.22 1.72 -6.33
CA SER A 61 -7.34 2.45 -5.73
C SER A 61 -7.73 1.90 -4.37
N GLN A 62 -7.69 0.57 -4.19
CA GLN A 62 -7.94 -0.05 -2.89
C GLN A 62 -6.86 0.29 -1.87
N ASN A 63 -5.58 0.24 -2.24
CA ASN A 63 -4.47 0.66 -1.38
C ASN A 63 -4.60 2.14 -0.98
N PHE A 64 -5.07 3.01 -1.89
CA PHE A 64 -5.34 4.41 -1.59
C PHE A 64 -6.44 4.55 -0.54
N ILE A 65 -7.57 3.86 -0.74
CA ILE A 65 -8.70 3.86 0.19
C ILE A 65 -8.25 3.32 1.55
N TYR A 66 -7.54 2.20 1.60
CA TYR A 66 -7.00 1.63 2.85
C TYR A 66 -6.07 2.59 3.58
N ALA A 67 -5.17 3.28 2.89
CA ALA A 67 -4.27 4.26 3.49
C ALA A 67 -5.06 5.39 4.19
N HIS A 68 -6.11 5.89 3.53
CA HIS A 68 -6.97 6.93 4.07
C HIS A 68 -7.92 6.41 5.17
N LEU A 69 -8.41 5.18 5.10
CA LEU A 69 -9.21 4.57 6.17
C LEU A 69 -8.36 4.35 7.43
N ASN A 70 -7.10 3.91 7.29
CA ASN A 70 -6.17 3.83 8.42
C ASN A 70 -5.98 5.19 9.09
N ARG A 71 -5.85 6.27 8.30
CA ARG A 71 -5.85 7.63 8.84
C ARG A 71 -7.15 7.97 9.59
N VAL A 72 -8.30 7.61 9.05
CA VAL A 72 -9.62 7.89 9.68
C VAL A 72 -9.78 7.11 10.99
N ILE A 73 -9.37 5.84 11.04
CA ILE A 73 -9.34 5.02 12.27
C ILE A 73 -8.51 5.72 13.34
N GLN A 74 -7.29 6.15 13.01
CA GLN A 74 -6.40 6.80 13.97
C GLN A 74 -6.92 8.19 14.41
N LYS A 75 -7.50 8.97 13.48
CA LYS A 75 -7.99 10.33 13.76
C LYS A 75 -9.19 10.33 14.71
N TYR A 76 -10.08 9.35 14.58
CA TYR A 76 -11.38 9.34 15.27
C TYR A 76 -11.56 8.16 16.23
N ASP A 77 -10.51 7.38 16.49
CA ASP A 77 -10.53 6.20 17.37
C ASP A 77 -11.66 5.22 17.02
N LEU A 78 -11.82 4.94 15.72
CA LEU A 78 -12.93 4.12 15.22
C LEU A 78 -12.61 2.63 15.30
N ASN A 79 -13.59 1.86 15.76
CA ASN A 79 -13.63 0.42 15.52
C ASN A 79 -14.21 0.17 14.12
N MET A 80 -13.34 -0.05 13.13
CA MET A 80 -13.70 -0.18 11.71
C MET A 80 -13.11 -1.46 11.12
N PHE A 81 -13.84 -2.06 10.19
CA PHE A 81 -13.34 -3.09 9.28
C PHE A 81 -13.65 -2.69 7.83
N TYR A 82 -12.90 -3.24 6.88
CA TYR A 82 -13.08 -2.99 5.46
C TYR A 82 -13.63 -4.26 4.78
N ILE A 83 -14.67 -4.10 3.96
CA ILE A 83 -15.15 -5.14 3.07
C ILE A 83 -14.63 -4.82 1.67
N GLU A 84 -13.72 -5.66 1.19
CA GLU A 84 -13.18 -5.55 -0.15
C GLU A 84 -14.13 -6.19 -1.15
N GLY A 85 -14.88 -5.37 -1.91
CA GLY A 85 -15.83 -5.88 -2.89
C GLY A 85 -15.18 -6.58 -4.08
N SER A 86 -14.02 -6.08 -4.53
CA SER A 86 -13.22 -6.68 -5.61
C SER A 86 -11.98 -7.35 -5.02
N GLY A 87 -12.14 -8.54 -4.44
CA GLY A 87 -11.03 -9.36 -3.94
C GLY A 87 -10.32 -10.19 -5.00
#